data_AF-A0A183IQ72-F1
#
_entry.id   AF-A0A183IQ72-F1
#
_cell.length_a   1.000
_cell.length_b   1.000
_cell.length_c   1.000
_cell.angle_alpha   90.00
_cell.angle_beta   90.00
_cell.angle_gamma   90.00
#
_symmetry.space_group_name_H-M   'P 1'
#
loop_
_entity.id
_entity.type
_entity.pdbx_description
1 polymer ?
#
loop_
_entity_poly.entity_id
_entity_poly.type
_entity_poly.pdbx_seq_one_letter_code
_entity_poly.pdbx_strand_id
1 'polypeptide(L)'
;MVCLKMAENLVSSSPEPKLTADICETAKALGITSHGEMFSVEWMGNLAVAIYECHTEVADSRKVSGRSLAERILNKTAVLVPYDCDKNFEPCEKAGNTAHWALLVGFLILSPASRCPDLMELSAAADSEVPNLYWICDIEGVAARTISQQHSESLYVFALHGKSKHPGVWPLHSLLRSNQNLVDYSHSKVLENAFRLPPGGVEEGLRNKLLLLSHK
;
A
#
# COMPACT_ATOMS: atom_id res chain seq x y z
N MET A 1 -1.52 -10.62 -7.48
CA MET A 1 -0.14 -11.14 -7.65
C MET A 1 0.91 -10.05 -7.90
N VAL A 2 0.73 -9.19 -8.90
CA VAL A 2 1.74 -8.16 -9.27
C VAL A 2 2.16 -7.26 -8.10
N CYS A 3 1.21 -6.79 -7.28
CA CYS A 3 1.52 -5.96 -6.11
C CYS A 3 2.40 -6.69 -5.07
N LEU A 4 2.14 -7.98 -4.83
CA LEU A 4 2.96 -8.80 -3.95
C LEU A 4 4.40 -8.95 -4.49
N LYS A 5 4.53 -9.18 -5.81
CA LYS A 5 5.84 -9.19 -6.46
C LYS A 5 6.58 -7.85 -6.34
N MET A 6 5.87 -6.73 -6.47
CA MET A 6 6.47 -5.39 -6.29
C MET A 6 7.05 -5.20 -4.87
N ALA A 7 6.49 -5.87 -3.87
CA ALA A 7 6.94 -5.79 -2.48
C ALA A 7 8.13 -6.71 -2.17
N GLU A 8 8.55 -7.59 -3.09
CA GLU A 8 9.54 -8.65 -2.85
C GLU A 8 10.83 -8.14 -2.19
N ASN A 9 11.42 -7.05 -2.72
CA ASN A 9 12.68 -6.51 -2.21
C ASN A 9 12.61 -6.01 -0.76
N LEU A 10 11.40 -5.79 -0.23
CA LEU A 10 11.17 -5.38 1.15
C LEU A 10 10.95 -6.57 2.10
N VAL A 11 10.61 -7.75 1.57
CA VAL A 11 10.10 -8.87 2.36
C VAL A 11 10.87 -10.18 2.18
N SER A 12 11.50 -10.40 1.03
CA SER A 12 12.22 -11.63 0.70
C SER A 12 13.63 -11.60 1.26
N SER A 13 14.04 -12.69 1.91
CA SER A 13 15.44 -12.94 2.28
C SER A 13 16.24 -13.60 1.15
N SER A 14 15.56 -14.09 0.10
CA SER A 14 16.20 -14.81 -0.99
C SER A 14 16.85 -13.86 -2.00
N PRO A 15 18.10 -14.12 -2.43
CA PRO A 15 18.76 -13.34 -3.48
C PRO A 15 18.18 -13.63 -4.88
N GLU A 16 17.43 -14.72 -5.05
CA GLU A 16 16.83 -15.09 -6.32
C GLU A 16 15.40 -14.53 -6.42
N PRO A 17 15.12 -13.61 -7.36
CA PRO A 17 13.80 -13.01 -7.49
C PRO A 17 12.78 -14.04 -7.99
N LYS A 18 11.62 -14.12 -7.35
CA LYS A 18 10.53 -15.03 -7.74
C LYS A 18 9.83 -14.53 -8.99
N LEU A 19 9.53 -15.37 -9.97
CA LEU A 19 8.78 -14.90 -11.13
C LEU A 19 7.33 -14.66 -10.74
N THR A 20 6.68 -13.66 -11.34
CA THR A 20 5.24 -13.41 -11.13
C THR A 20 4.39 -14.62 -11.51
N ALA A 21 4.87 -15.43 -12.47
CA ALA A 21 4.24 -16.69 -12.87
C ALA A 21 4.23 -17.69 -11.71
N ASP A 22 5.37 -17.93 -11.06
CA ASP A 22 5.51 -18.85 -9.92
C ASP A 22 4.59 -18.44 -8.76
N ILE A 23 4.53 -17.13 -8.46
CA ILE A 23 3.62 -16.59 -7.44
C ILE A 23 2.15 -16.89 -7.80
N CYS A 24 1.79 -16.73 -9.08
CA CYS A 24 0.44 -17.01 -9.57
C CYS A 24 0.11 -18.51 -9.53
N GLU A 25 1.06 -19.38 -9.90
CA GLU A 25 0.91 -20.84 -9.83
C GLU A 25 0.72 -21.32 -8.40
N THR A 26 1.51 -20.79 -7.46
CA THR A 26 1.35 -21.05 -6.02
C THR A 26 -0.04 -20.63 -5.53
N ALA A 27 -0.50 -19.44 -5.92
CA ALA A 27 -1.84 -18.96 -5.57
C ALA A 27 -2.96 -19.84 -6.17
N LYS A 28 -2.80 -20.33 -7.40
CA LYS A 28 -3.76 -21.26 -8.01
C LYS A 28 -3.79 -22.60 -7.29
N ALA A 29 -2.63 -23.14 -6.91
CA ALA A 29 -2.52 -24.39 -6.15
C ALA A 29 -3.20 -24.28 -4.77
N LEU A 30 -3.18 -23.10 -4.15
CA LEU A 30 -3.90 -22.80 -2.90
C LEU A 30 -5.41 -22.58 -3.11
N GLY A 31 -5.91 -22.55 -4.35
CA GLY A 31 -7.33 -22.36 -4.66
C GLY A 31 -7.86 -20.95 -4.38
N ILE A 32 -6.98 -19.98 -4.16
CA ILE A 32 -7.33 -18.59 -3.79
C ILE A 32 -7.43 -17.64 -5.00
N THR A 33 -7.15 -18.14 -6.21
CA THR A 33 -7.27 -17.40 -7.46
C THR A 33 -7.48 -18.33 -8.65
N SER A 34 -8.18 -17.88 -9.68
CA SER A 34 -8.32 -18.56 -10.98
C SER A 34 -7.40 -17.96 -12.04
N HIS A 35 -7.20 -16.64 -12.03
CA HIS A 35 -6.51 -15.87 -13.08
C HIS A 35 -5.43 -14.92 -12.54
N GLY A 36 -5.15 -14.95 -11.23
CA GLY A 36 -4.20 -14.07 -10.56
C GLY A 36 -4.85 -12.88 -9.83
N GLU A 37 -6.18 -12.79 -9.84
CA GLU A 37 -6.97 -11.92 -8.97
C GLU A 37 -6.72 -12.24 -7.49
N MET A 38 -6.92 -11.25 -6.63
CA MET A 38 -6.83 -11.47 -5.18
C MET A 38 -7.84 -10.58 -4.46
N PHE A 39 -8.88 -11.21 -3.92
CA PHE A 39 -10.00 -10.56 -3.23
C PHE A 39 -9.99 -10.75 -1.73
N SER A 40 -8.85 -11.15 -1.15
CA SER A 40 -8.71 -11.32 0.30
C SER A 40 -7.33 -10.87 0.75
N VAL A 41 -7.30 -9.98 1.75
CA VAL A 41 -6.08 -9.55 2.44
C VAL A 41 -5.42 -10.71 3.18
N GLU A 42 -6.21 -11.56 3.82
CA GLU A 42 -5.72 -12.76 4.52
C GLU A 42 -5.07 -13.75 3.56
N TRP A 43 -5.71 -14.00 2.39
CA TRP A 43 -5.15 -14.90 1.39
C TRP A 43 -3.87 -14.35 0.79
N MET A 44 -3.80 -13.04 0.52
CA MET A 44 -2.58 -12.39 0.06
C MET A 44 -1.46 -12.50 1.11
N GLY A 45 -1.79 -12.31 2.39
CA GLY A 45 -0.85 -12.48 3.51
C GLY A 45 -0.31 -13.90 3.61
N ASN A 46 -1.18 -14.90 3.61
CA ASN A 46 -0.78 -16.31 3.66
C ASN A 46 0.08 -16.71 2.45
N LEU A 47 -0.24 -16.20 1.27
CA LEU A 47 0.58 -16.38 0.07
C LEU A 47 1.97 -15.74 0.23
N ALA A 48 2.04 -14.53 0.81
CA ALA A 48 3.31 -13.86 1.09
C ALA A 48 4.17 -14.66 2.09
N VAL A 49 3.57 -15.24 3.13
CA VAL A 49 4.26 -16.15 4.07
C VAL A 49 4.78 -17.38 3.34
N ALA A 50 3.96 -18.01 2.50
CA ALA A 50 4.35 -19.24 1.80
C ALA A 50 5.50 -19.03 0.80
N ILE A 51 5.59 -17.85 0.19
CA ILE A 51 6.57 -17.56 -0.88
C ILE A 51 7.84 -16.91 -0.33
N TYR A 52 7.70 -15.97 0.60
CA TYR A 52 8.80 -15.12 1.08
C TYR A 52 9.18 -15.40 2.53
N GLU A 53 8.45 -16.27 3.23
CA GLU A 53 8.68 -16.56 4.64
C GLU A 53 8.67 -15.31 5.53
N CYS A 54 7.91 -14.27 5.14
CA CYS A 54 7.86 -12.98 5.83
C CYS A 54 6.83 -12.95 6.99
N HIS A 55 6.86 -11.89 7.79
CA HIS A 55 5.81 -11.58 8.77
C HIS A 55 4.67 -10.81 8.10
N THR A 56 3.45 -11.06 8.55
CA THR A 56 2.25 -10.42 8.03
C THR A 56 1.36 -9.90 9.15
N GLU A 57 0.76 -8.74 8.94
CA GLU A 57 -0.23 -8.13 9.82
C GLU A 57 -1.37 -7.55 8.97
N VAL A 58 -2.61 -7.79 9.39
CA VAL A 58 -3.80 -7.17 8.79
C VAL A 58 -4.24 -6.00 9.66
N ALA A 59 -4.17 -4.78 9.12
CA ALA A 59 -4.53 -3.57 9.83
C ALA A 59 -5.92 -3.06 9.40
N ASP A 60 -6.70 -2.56 10.37
CA ASP A 60 -8.00 -1.92 10.13
C ASP A 60 -7.78 -0.49 9.61
N SER A 61 -8.07 -0.25 8.34
CA SER A 61 -7.82 1.03 7.66
C SER A 61 -8.60 2.20 8.25
N ARG A 62 -9.66 1.94 9.04
CA ARG A 62 -10.42 2.96 9.76
C ARG A 62 -9.72 3.44 11.03
N LYS A 63 -8.81 2.63 11.58
CA LYS A 63 -8.09 2.91 12.84
C LYS A 63 -6.66 3.37 12.60
N VAL A 64 -6.14 3.12 11.40
CA VAL A 64 -4.79 3.50 11.02
C VAL A 64 -4.71 5.01 10.78
N SER A 65 -3.75 5.65 11.44
CA SER A 65 -3.44 7.07 11.21
C SER A 65 -2.39 7.21 10.11
N GLY A 66 -2.38 8.35 9.40
CA GLY A 66 -1.29 8.67 8.48
C GLY A 66 0.08 8.62 9.15
N ARG A 67 0.13 8.95 10.45
CA ARG A 67 1.31 8.76 11.27
C ARG A 67 1.80 7.32 11.31
N SER A 68 0.93 6.42 11.74
CA SER A 68 1.29 5.01 11.89
C SER A 68 1.71 4.38 10.55
N LEU A 69 1.16 4.83 9.43
CA LEU A 69 1.58 4.37 8.09
C LEU A 69 2.95 4.89 7.70
N ALA A 70 3.22 6.18 7.93
CA ALA A 70 4.51 6.77 7.65
C ALA A 70 5.62 6.10 8.50
N GLU A 71 5.36 5.85 9.79
CA GLU A 71 6.27 5.09 10.66
C GLU A 71 6.51 3.66 10.14
N ARG A 72 5.48 2.96 9.66
CA ARG A 72 5.64 1.62 9.05
C ARG A 72 6.49 1.65 7.78
N ILE A 73 6.27 2.62 6.90
CA ILE A 73 7.06 2.79 5.67
C ILE A 73 8.53 3.07 5.99
N LEU A 74 8.82 3.95 6.97
CA LEU A 74 10.19 4.24 7.41
C LEU A 74 10.89 3.02 8.00
N ASN A 75 10.13 2.18 8.72
CA ASN A 75 10.60 0.90 9.25
C ASN A 75 10.62 -0.22 8.20
N LYS A 76 10.63 0.12 6.90
CA LYS A 76 10.73 -0.81 5.77
C LYS A 76 9.61 -1.86 5.73
N THR A 77 8.48 -1.59 6.37
CA THR A 77 7.27 -2.43 6.25
C THR A 77 6.62 -2.14 4.90
N ALA A 78 6.43 -3.17 4.08
CA ALA A 78 5.67 -3.04 2.85
C ALA A 78 4.17 -2.90 3.19
N VAL A 79 3.56 -1.79 2.78
CA VAL A 79 2.14 -1.52 3.00
C VAL A 79 1.38 -1.73 1.70
N LEU A 80 0.56 -2.77 1.65
CA LEU A 80 -0.29 -3.10 0.52
C LEU A 80 -1.72 -2.67 0.82
N VAL A 81 -2.30 -1.86 -0.07
CA VAL A 81 -3.64 -1.29 0.07
C VAL A 81 -4.52 -1.76 -1.08
N PRO A 82 -5.57 -2.56 -0.82
CA PRO A 82 -6.62 -2.74 -1.81
C PRO A 82 -7.45 -1.46 -1.90
N TYR A 83 -7.75 -1.00 -3.11
CA TYR A 83 -8.48 0.24 -3.38
C TYR A 83 -9.29 0.13 -4.67
N ASP A 84 -10.29 0.98 -4.85
CA ASP A 84 -11.06 1.05 -6.09
C ASP A 84 -10.36 1.96 -7.11
N CYS A 85 -9.99 1.40 -8.26
CA CYS A 85 -9.05 2.00 -9.19
C CYS A 85 -9.76 2.60 -10.41
N ASP A 86 -9.77 3.93 -10.53
CA ASP A 86 -10.40 4.61 -11.66
C ASP A 86 -9.61 4.44 -12.97
N LYS A 87 -10.14 4.96 -14.07
CA LYS A 87 -9.54 4.92 -15.41
C LYS A 87 -8.17 5.60 -15.49
N ASN A 88 -7.93 6.61 -14.66
CA ASN A 88 -6.63 7.28 -14.51
C ASN A 88 -5.73 6.60 -13.45
N PHE A 89 -6.16 5.45 -12.94
CA PHE A 89 -5.54 4.66 -11.89
C PHE A 89 -5.55 5.28 -10.49
N GLU A 90 -6.17 6.45 -10.30
CA GLU A 90 -6.30 7.06 -8.99
C GLU A 90 -7.37 6.35 -8.13
N PRO A 91 -7.32 6.51 -6.80
CA PRO A 91 -8.36 6.02 -5.93
C PRO A 91 -9.69 6.71 -6.20
N CYS A 92 -10.75 5.92 -6.34
CA CYS A 92 -12.12 6.40 -6.46
C CYS A 92 -13.07 5.66 -5.50
N GLU A 93 -14.35 6.01 -5.53
CA GLU A 93 -15.37 5.45 -4.64
C GLU A 93 -16.54 4.87 -5.46
N LYS A 94 -16.28 3.88 -6.33
CA LYS A 94 -17.27 3.26 -7.23
C LYS A 94 -17.66 1.84 -6.80
N ALA A 95 -17.87 1.66 -5.51
CA ALA A 95 -18.29 0.42 -4.84
C ALA A 95 -17.29 -0.75 -4.92
N GLY A 96 -16.03 -0.51 -5.31
CA GLY A 96 -15.05 -1.58 -5.52
C GLY A 96 -15.16 -2.26 -6.87
N ASN A 97 -15.95 -1.69 -7.79
CA ASN A 97 -16.19 -2.24 -9.12
C ASN A 97 -14.89 -2.54 -9.88
N THR A 98 -13.85 -1.77 -9.62
CA THR A 98 -12.53 -1.88 -10.23
C THR A 98 -11.45 -2.07 -9.18
N ALA A 99 -11.75 -2.85 -8.13
CA ALA A 99 -10.82 -3.16 -7.04
C ALA A 99 -9.45 -3.59 -7.56
N HIS A 100 -8.41 -2.99 -7.00
CA HIS A 100 -7.01 -3.22 -7.37
C HIS A 100 -6.13 -3.09 -6.13
N TRP A 101 -4.84 -3.41 -6.29
CA TRP A 101 -3.86 -3.35 -5.21
C TRP A 101 -2.78 -2.30 -5.50
N ALA A 102 -2.45 -1.51 -4.49
CA ALA A 102 -1.31 -0.60 -4.49
C ALA A 102 -0.30 -1.01 -3.41
N LEU A 103 0.99 -0.79 -3.69
CA LEU A 103 2.08 -0.85 -2.72
C LEU A 103 2.50 0.59 -2.41
N LEU A 104 2.54 0.96 -1.13
CA LEU A 104 3.06 2.25 -0.71
C LEU A 104 4.58 2.17 -0.57
N VAL A 105 5.29 3.09 -1.23
CA VAL A 105 6.76 3.12 -1.26
C VAL A 105 7.35 4.40 -0.67
N GLY A 106 6.50 5.32 -0.22
CA GLY A 106 6.92 6.56 0.41
C GLY A 106 5.73 7.49 0.64
N PHE A 107 6.01 8.67 1.17
CA PHE A 107 5.00 9.67 1.47
C PHE A 107 5.54 11.09 1.29
N LEU A 108 4.62 12.03 1.18
CA LEU A 108 4.86 13.46 1.10
C LEU A 108 3.95 14.15 2.12
N ILE A 109 4.51 15.08 2.89
CA ILE A 109 3.77 15.88 3.87
C ILE A 109 3.76 17.33 3.38
N LEU A 110 2.56 17.87 3.15
CA LEU A 110 2.38 19.27 2.79
C LEU A 110 2.18 20.11 4.06
N SER A 111 3.22 20.80 4.51
CA SER A 111 3.09 21.74 5.64
C SER A 111 2.96 23.18 5.13
N PRO A 112 1.99 23.97 5.61
CA PRO A 112 2.01 25.41 5.40
C PRO A 112 3.32 26.01 5.92
N ALA A 113 3.84 27.05 5.26
CA ALA A 113 5.09 27.70 5.67
C ALA A 113 5.09 28.13 7.16
N SER A 114 3.94 28.56 7.68
CA SER A 114 3.76 28.95 9.08
C SER A 114 3.82 27.80 10.10
N ARG A 115 3.83 26.55 9.63
CA ARG A 115 3.87 25.32 10.43
C ARG A 115 5.04 24.40 10.01
N CYS A 116 5.96 24.92 9.19
CA CYS A 116 7.17 24.18 8.88
C CYS A 116 8.02 24.15 10.16
N PRO A 117 8.47 22.98 10.63
CA PRO A 117 9.44 22.93 11.72
C PRO A 117 10.68 23.74 11.32
N ASP A 118 11.39 24.31 12.31
CA ASP A 118 12.68 24.93 12.02
C ASP A 118 13.60 23.86 11.40
N LEU A 119 14.15 24.14 10.21
CA LEU A 119 15.02 23.22 9.50
C LEU A 119 16.27 22.86 10.33
N MET A 120 16.70 23.75 11.25
CA MET A 120 17.76 23.44 12.22
C MET A 120 17.36 22.34 13.21
N GLU A 121 16.08 22.26 13.60
CA GLU A 121 15.56 21.18 14.47
C GLU A 121 15.41 19.85 13.71
N LEU A 122 15.42 19.87 12.38
CA LEU A 122 15.30 18.68 11.55
C LEU A 122 16.65 18.04 11.21
N SER A 123 17.76 18.52 11.78
CA SER A 123 19.12 18.06 11.44
C SER A 123 19.32 18.03 9.92
N ALA A 124 18.79 19.03 9.22
CA ALA A 124 18.72 19.04 7.77
C ALA A 124 19.94 19.77 7.17
N ALA A 125 20.57 19.17 6.16
CA ALA A 125 21.65 19.78 5.39
C ALA A 125 21.07 20.38 4.10
N ALA A 126 21.37 21.66 3.82
CA ALA A 126 20.98 22.27 2.55
C ALA A 126 21.69 21.55 1.38
N ASP A 127 20.98 21.34 0.28
CA ASP A 127 21.57 20.86 -0.96
C ASP A 127 22.51 21.91 -1.55
N SER A 128 23.65 21.48 -2.12
CA SER A 128 24.66 22.39 -2.65
C SER A 128 24.31 22.99 -4.01
N GLU A 129 23.40 22.36 -4.77
CA GLU A 129 23.06 22.74 -6.14
C GLU A 129 21.62 23.26 -6.25
N VAL A 130 20.70 22.76 -5.42
CA VAL A 130 19.27 23.07 -5.49
C VAL A 130 18.83 23.97 -4.32
N PRO A 131 18.54 25.27 -4.57
CA PRO A 131 18.05 26.15 -3.53
C PRO A 131 16.75 25.64 -2.92
N ASN A 132 16.63 25.74 -1.59
CA ASN A 132 15.48 25.30 -0.80
C ASN A 132 15.23 23.78 -0.79
N LEU A 133 16.17 22.96 -1.28
CA LEU A 133 16.18 21.53 -1.02
C LEU A 133 17.04 21.25 0.21
N TYR A 134 16.50 20.46 1.14
CA TYR A 134 17.20 20.09 2.37
C TYR A 134 17.14 18.57 2.54
N TRP A 135 18.29 17.98 2.84
CA TRP A 135 18.47 16.57 3.13
C TRP A 135 18.33 16.34 4.63
N ILE A 136 17.40 15.48 5.03
CA ILE A 136 17.23 15.12 6.45
C ILE A 136 18.29 14.08 6.82
N CYS A 137 19.18 14.39 7.77
CA CYS A 137 20.22 13.47 8.22
C CYS A 137 19.77 12.53 9.37
N ASP A 138 18.73 12.91 10.11
CA ASP A 138 18.12 12.10 11.19
C ASP A 138 16.65 11.80 10.85
N ILE A 139 16.45 10.80 9.98
CA ILE A 139 15.12 10.48 9.46
C ILE A 139 14.16 10.04 10.57
N GLU A 140 14.65 9.29 11.57
CA GLU A 140 13.83 8.73 12.64
C GLU A 140 13.36 9.83 13.60
N GLY A 141 14.28 10.70 14.04
CA GLY A 141 13.93 11.82 14.90
C GLY A 141 13.01 12.83 14.22
N VAL A 142 13.27 13.13 12.94
CA VAL A 142 12.44 14.04 12.15
C VAL A 142 11.05 13.48 11.88
N ALA A 143 10.97 12.21 11.52
CA ALA A 143 9.70 11.53 11.32
C ALA A 143 8.88 11.59 12.60
N ALA A 144 9.46 11.20 13.74
CA ALA A 144 8.78 11.24 15.03
C ALA A 144 8.23 12.65 15.34
N ARG A 145 9.00 13.72 15.13
CA ARG A 145 8.56 15.11 15.41
C ARG A 145 7.53 15.63 14.41
N THR A 146 7.83 15.52 13.12
CA THR A 146 7.03 16.12 12.03
C THR A 146 5.69 15.40 11.89
N ILE A 147 5.70 14.07 11.93
CA ILE A 147 4.49 13.27 11.77
C ILE A 147 3.55 13.46 12.98
N SER A 148 4.09 13.68 14.19
CA SER A 148 3.29 13.93 15.39
C SER A 148 2.42 15.19 15.29
N GLN A 149 2.87 16.19 14.55
CA GLN A 149 2.29 17.54 14.56
C GLN A 149 1.36 17.82 13.38
N GLN A 150 1.23 16.89 12.44
CA GLN A 150 0.55 17.10 11.17
C GLN A 150 -0.82 16.42 11.14
N HIS A 151 -1.79 17.09 10.53
CA HIS A 151 -3.12 16.53 10.31
C HIS A 151 -3.08 15.51 9.16
N SER A 152 -3.95 14.50 9.19
CA SER A 152 -3.98 13.45 8.15
C SER A 152 -4.30 13.98 6.75
N GLU A 153 -4.86 15.19 6.63
CA GLU A 153 -5.21 15.83 5.36
C GLU A 153 -4.00 16.33 4.56
N SER A 154 -2.86 16.56 5.21
CA SER A 154 -1.63 16.99 4.53
C SER A 154 -0.76 15.84 4.03
N LEU A 155 -1.15 14.58 4.27
CA LEU A 155 -0.33 13.42 3.94
C LEU A 155 -0.73 12.82 2.59
N TYR A 156 0.26 12.72 1.71
CA TYR A 156 0.19 12.07 0.42
C TYR A 156 1.08 10.82 0.44
N VAL A 157 0.75 9.83 -0.37
CA VAL A 157 1.51 8.59 -0.49
C VAL A 157 1.97 8.38 -1.93
N PHE A 158 3.17 7.81 -2.06
CA PHE A 158 3.68 7.31 -3.32
C PHE A 158 3.25 5.84 -3.47
N ALA A 159 2.49 5.55 -4.52
CA ALA A 159 1.86 4.26 -4.73
C ALA A 159 2.31 3.62 -6.04
N LEU A 160 2.78 2.38 -5.98
CA LEU A 160 3.00 1.51 -7.13
C LEU A 160 1.79 0.60 -7.34
N HIS A 161 1.44 0.30 -8.59
CA HIS A 161 0.34 -0.61 -8.88
C HIS A 161 0.53 -1.30 -10.24
N GLY A 162 -0.06 -2.48 -10.41
CA GLY A 162 0.16 -3.32 -11.60
C GLY A 162 -0.42 -2.82 -12.95
N LYS A 163 -0.98 -1.60 -13.02
CA LYS A 163 -1.58 -1.05 -14.27
C LYS A 163 -0.73 0.07 -14.90
N SER A 164 0.32 0.55 -14.23
CA SER A 164 1.20 1.61 -14.71
C SER A 164 2.66 1.30 -14.37
N LYS A 165 3.58 1.88 -15.14
CA LYS A 165 5.02 1.89 -14.80
C LYS A 165 5.41 3.09 -13.94
N HIS A 166 4.53 4.08 -13.82
CA HIS A 166 4.76 5.32 -13.09
C HIS A 166 4.10 5.26 -11.72
N PRO A 167 4.80 5.69 -10.65
CA PRO A 167 4.18 5.85 -9.33
C PRO A 167 3.07 6.90 -9.36
N GLY A 168 1.99 6.63 -8.63
CA GLY A 168 0.96 7.63 -8.31
C GLY A 168 1.32 8.41 -7.04
N VAL A 169 0.91 9.68 -6.98
CA VAL A 169 0.98 10.50 -5.77
C VAL A 169 -0.45 10.84 -5.35
N TRP A 170 -0.94 10.26 -4.26
CA TRP A 170 -2.36 10.38 -3.89
C TRP A 170 -2.53 10.88 -2.47
N PRO A 171 -3.56 11.71 -2.19
CA PRO A 171 -3.94 12.02 -0.82
C PRO A 171 -4.27 10.73 -0.07
N LEU A 172 -3.66 10.50 1.10
CA LEU A 172 -3.86 9.26 1.86
C LEU A 172 -5.34 9.06 2.22
N HIS A 173 -6.02 10.12 2.63
CA HIS A 173 -7.44 10.05 3.00
C HIS A 173 -8.32 9.57 1.84
N SER A 174 -8.01 9.95 0.59
CA SER A 174 -8.74 9.47 -0.59
C SER A 174 -8.47 7.98 -0.85
N LEU A 175 -7.22 7.53 -0.69
CA LEU A 175 -6.89 6.11 -0.78
C LEU A 175 -7.60 5.27 0.28
N LEU A 176 -7.65 5.73 1.54
CA LEU A 176 -8.33 5.03 2.62
C LEU A 176 -9.85 4.99 2.41
N ARG A 177 -10.49 6.09 1.96
CA ARG A 177 -11.92 6.06 1.59
C ARG A 177 -12.20 5.09 0.45
N SER A 178 -11.32 5.04 -0.55
CA SER A 178 -11.40 4.06 -1.63
C SER A 178 -11.32 2.61 -1.14
N ASN A 179 -10.47 2.32 -0.14
CA ASN A 179 -10.45 1.01 0.54
C ASN A 179 -11.74 0.71 1.33
N GLN A 180 -12.29 1.71 2.02
CA GLN A 180 -13.53 1.58 2.81
C GLN A 180 -14.79 1.42 1.94
N ASN A 181 -14.68 1.74 0.65
CA ASN A 181 -15.74 1.66 -0.35
C ASN A 181 -15.85 0.27 -1.01
N LEU A 182 -14.85 -0.60 -0.84
CA LEU A 182 -14.82 -1.92 -1.47
C LEU A 182 -15.94 -2.81 -0.93
N VAL A 183 -17.06 -2.90 -1.63
CA VAL A 183 -18.22 -3.70 -1.23
C VAL A 183 -18.51 -4.81 -2.21
N ASP A 184 -18.32 -4.55 -3.50
CA ASP A 184 -18.63 -5.47 -4.58
C ASP A 184 -17.51 -5.48 -5.61
N TYR A 185 -17.54 -6.48 -6.50
CA TYR A 185 -16.72 -6.53 -7.70
C TYR A 185 -17.63 -6.55 -8.93
N SER A 186 -17.58 -5.47 -9.71
CA SER A 186 -18.30 -5.36 -10.97
C SER A 186 -17.35 -5.59 -12.13
N HIS A 187 -17.43 -6.79 -12.70
CA HIS A 187 -17.26 -6.93 -14.14
C HIS A 187 -18.47 -7.67 -14.69
N SER A 188 -19.58 -6.94 -14.82
CA SER A 188 -20.69 -7.25 -15.72
C SER A 188 -21.06 -8.74 -15.77
N LYS A 189 -21.66 -9.34 -14.74
CA LYS A 189 -22.48 -10.60 -14.76
C LYS A 189 -22.06 -11.81 -15.63
N VAL A 190 -20.91 -11.82 -16.30
CA VAL A 190 -20.72 -12.61 -17.53
C VAL A 190 -20.21 -14.01 -17.22
N LEU A 191 -19.63 -14.25 -16.04
CA LEU A 191 -19.33 -15.60 -15.59
C LEU A 191 -19.47 -15.67 -14.06
N GLU A 192 -20.67 -15.98 -13.58
CA GLU A 192 -20.83 -16.54 -12.23
C GLU A 192 -19.80 -17.66 -12.05
N ASN A 193 -18.95 -17.56 -11.02
CA ASN A 193 -17.85 -18.48 -10.67
C ASN A 193 -16.51 -18.36 -11.44
N ALA A 194 -16.27 -17.32 -12.25
CA ALA A 194 -14.95 -17.16 -12.88
C ALA A 194 -13.81 -16.83 -11.88
N PHE A 195 -14.15 -16.22 -10.74
CA PHE A 195 -13.19 -15.74 -9.77
C PHE A 195 -13.35 -16.42 -8.41
N ARG A 196 -12.23 -16.51 -7.67
CA ARG A 196 -12.24 -17.02 -6.29
C ARG A 196 -12.50 -15.88 -5.32
N LEU A 197 -13.59 -15.98 -4.57
CA LEU A 197 -13.97 -15.03 -3.52
C LEU A 197 -13.85 -15.68 -2.14
N PRO A 198 -13.41 -14.93 -1.11
CA PRO A 198 -13.42 -15.44 0.26
C PRO A 198 -14.87 -15.53 0.79
N PRO A 199 -15.08 -16.24 1.91
CA PRO A 199 -16.35 -16.16 2.63
C PRO A 199 -16.71 -14.68 2.91
N GLY A 200 -17.94 -14.29 2.58
CA GLY A 200 -18.39 -12.89 2.71
C GLY A 200 -17.99 -11.96 1.54
N GLY A 201 -17.36 -12.49 0.49
CA GLY A 201 -17.09 -11.76 -0.74
C GLY A 201 -16.03 -10.66 -0.61
N VAL A 202 -16.09 -9.67 -1.50
CA VAL A 202 -15.11 -8.56 -1.55
C VAL A 202 -15.18 -7.70 -0.30
N GLU A 203 -16.39 -7.44 0.21
CA GLU A 203 -16.61 -6.66 1.41
C GLU A 203 -15.83 -7.24 2.60
N GLU A 204 -16.05 -8.51 2.93
CA GLU A 204 -15.29 -9.15 4.01
C GLU A 204 -13.82 -9.38 3.64
N GLY A 205 -13.49 -9.56 2.36
CA GLY A 205 -12.13 -9.86 1.93
C GLY A 205 -11.16 -8.68 1.96
N LEU A 206 -11.62 -7.49 1.57
CA LEU A 206 -10.77 -6.32 1.30
C LEU A 206 -11.15 -5.06 2.07
N ARG A 207 -12.45 -4.85 2.33
CA ARG A 207 -12.95 -3.60 2.88
C ARG A 207 -12.34 -3.34 4.25
N ASN A 208 -11.93 -2.10 4.48
CA ASN A 208 -11.33 -1.66 5.73
C ASN A 208 -10.04 -2.41 6.12
N LYS A 209 -9.38 -3.12 5.20
CA LYS A 209 -8.21 -3.94 5.50
C LYS A 209 -7.01 -3.49 4.67
N LEU A 210 -5.88 -3.35 5.35
CA LEU A 210 -4.55 -3.16 4.76
C LEU A 210 -3.70 -4.38 5.08
N LEU A 211 -2.81 -4.75 4.16
CA LEU A 211 -1.84 -5.81 4.40
C LEU A 211 -0.48 -5.18 4.67
N LEU A 212 0.12 -5.55 5.79
CA LEU A 212 1.45 -5.11 6.19
C LEU A 212 2.37 -6.33 6.14
N LEU A 213 3.50 -6.19 5.46
CA LEU A 213 4.49 -7.24 5.32
C LEU A 213 5.84 -6.72 5.81
N SER A 214 6.53 -7.49 6.63
CA SER A 214 7.88 -7.18 7.07
C SER A 214 8.77 -8.41 6.96
N HIS A 215 10.06 -8.18 6.69
CA HIS A 215 11.06 -9.23 6.77
C HIS A 215 11.08 -9.87 8.18
N LYS A 216 11.48 -11.15 8.26
CA LYS A 216 11.71 -11.86 9.52
C LYS A 216 12.91 -11.34 10.31
#